data_AF-A0A0F5AUV3-F1
#
_entry.id   AF-A0A0F5AUV3-F1
#
_cell.length_a   1.000
_cell.length_b   1.000
_cell.length_c   1.000
_cell.angle_alpha   90.00
_cell.angle_beta   90.00
_cell.angle_gamma   90.00
#
_symmetry.space_group_name_H-M   'P 1'
#
loop_
_entity.id
_entity.type
_entity.pdbx_description
1 polymer ?
#
loop_
_entity_poly.entity_id
_entity_poly.type
_entity_poly.pdbx_seq_one_letter_code
_entity_poly.pdbx_strand_id
1 'polypeptide(L)'
;MLDFKELSQSGKEFELLIRELLFNKNYQVYWSGVGPDGGRDLLCIEEKESFFAPEKKKWLIQCKHNAHSNKSVGVSDLDEIVDSCEQHEATGFILACSTQPSSGVVSRLESITNNPRNNITAIYWDYVSIERFLNTPQLWRIAQKFFPISSESKTWRVFATEKPNHWVVNYKGYYFNLANRIGSSHEYYFESIEARIADIEDIDLPEEHFIRPRAVYYNDKSGCYTWYIDYMYPNGSDPELTTAELKHILGDGYALEDGKIYTFDVKRRAYLSHSDHYDPDHYDYYNNHMYQYLHGFERESDWEDYHEAFSSKDALDEFFSVKRVEAFDELSNKISNIEFIRLVRKENASMEYLDKFHMQRNWSELIESSEIDSDRFFSVWFLLKVSNEDEFHKLMTYFPQEFNCHFRVTKPFIYIPSDSGDGSMLSRDKTVLYEITISLNPMIISNKFIARAALNRYLNKLSKSIDLYTHSSRQLTKTSR
;
A
#
# COMPACT_ATOMS: atom_id res chain seq x y z
N MET A 1 -3.03 -8.16 25.72
CA MET A 1 -4.09 -8.96 26.35
C MET A 1 -5.40 -8.34 25.88
N LEU A 2 -6.34 -9.14 25.39
CA LEU A 2 -7.61 -8.61 24.87
C LEU A 2 -8.46 -8.07 26.03
N ASP A 3 -8.99 -6.85 25.88
CA ASP A 3 -9.87 -6.21 26.87
C ASP A 3 -11.33 -6.50 26.54
N PHE A 4 -11.93 -7.44 27.27
CA PHE A 4 -13.32 -7.81 27.09
C PHE A 4 -14.32 -6.67 27.40
N LYS A 5 -13.89 -5.56 27.98
CA LYS A 5 -14.74 -4.37 28.17
C LYS A 5 -15.00 -3.58 26.89
N GLU A 6 -14.29 -3.87 25.81
CA GLU A 6 -14.58 -3.28 24.49
C GLU A 6 -15.92 -3.75 23.93
N LEU A 7 -16.36 -4.95 24.31
CA LEU A 7 -17.66 -5.48 23.94
C LEU A 7 -18.78 -4.74 24.67
N SER A 8 -19.90 -4.55 23.99
CA SER A 8 -21.08 -3.88 24.56
C SER A 8 -21.57 -4.59 25.82
N GLN A 9 -21.97 -3.79 26.82
CA GLN A 9 -22.49 -4.27 28.09
C GLN A 9 -23.75 -5.16 27.94
N SER A 10 -24.42 -5.10 26.79
CA SER A 10 -25.62 -5.90 26.50
C SER A 10 -25.36 -7.42 26.41
N GLY A 11 -24.11 -7.85 26.25
CA GLY A 11 -23.74 -9.26 26.07
C GLY A 11 -23.88 -9.79 24.64
N LYS A 12 -24.66 -9.12 23.78
CA LYS A 12 -24.90 -9.55 22.39
C LYS A 12 -23.63 -9.65 21.54
N GLU A 13 -22.69 -8.71 21.70
CA GLU A 13 -21.42 -8.76 20.98
C GLU A 13 -20.53 -9.91 21.45
N PHE A 14 -20.63 -10.30 22.72
CA PHE A 14 -19.92 -11.47 23.25
C PHE A 14 -20.51 -12.77 22.69
N GLU A 15 -21.83 -12.87 22.58
CA GLU A 15 -22.49 -13.99 21.89
C GLU A 15 -22.07 -14.08 20.42
N LEU A 16 -22.06 -12.95 19.71
CA LEU A 16 -21.59 -12.87 18.34
C LEU A 16 -20.13 -13.30 18.22
N LEU A 17 -19.25 -12.87 19.12
CA LEU A 17 -17.84 -13.30 19.15
C LEU A 17 -17.72 -14.82 19.26
N ILE A 18 -18.43 -15.45 20.20
CA ILE A 18 -18.38 -16.90 20.40
C ILE A 18 -18.92 -17.63 19.17
N ARG A 19 -19.98 -17.11 18.55
CA ARG A 19 -20.54 -17.64 17.31
C ARG A 19 -19.53 -17.60 16.16
N GLU A 20 -18.90 -16.44 15.93
CA GLU A 20 -17.89 -16.28 14.87
C GLU A 20 -16.68 -17.21 15.10
N LEU A 21 -16.26 -17.38 16.36
CA LEU A 21 -15.19 -18.31 16.73
C LEU A 21 -15.53 -19.75 16.37
N LEU A 22 -16.77 -20.18 16.66
CA LEU A 22 -17.25 -21.53 16.34
C LEU A 22 -17.40 -21.77 14.84
N PHE A 23 -17.92 -20.78 14.09
CA PHE A 23 -18.00 -20.87 12.63
C PHE A 23 -16.62 -21.03 12.00
N ASN A 24 -15.63 -20.27 12.46
CA ASN A 24 -14.24 -20.38 11.96
C ASN A 24 -13.55 -21.71 12.36
N LYS A 25 -14.13 -22.46 13.29
CA LYS A 25 -13.71 -23.85 13.61
C LYS A 25 -14.46 -24.90 12.81
N ASN A 26 -15.24 -24.50 11.80
CA ASN A 26 -16.07 -25.36 10.94
C ASN A 26 -17.18 -26.11 11.69
N TYR A 27 -17.70 -25.53 12.78
CA TYR A 27 -18.87 -26.07 13.46
C TYR A 27 -20.17 -25.48 12.91
N GLN A 28 -21.27 -26.23 12.97
CA GLN A 28 -22.59 -25.73 12.58
C GLN A 28 -23.24 -25.03 13.79
N VAL A 29 -23.45 -23.72 13.70
CA VAL A 29 -23.99 -22.91 14.80
C VAL A 29 -25.35 -22.33 14.43
N TYR A 30 -26.30 -22.40 15.36
CA TYR A 30 -27.68 -21.93 15.22
C TYR A 30 -28.03 -20.98 16.37
N TRP A 31 -28.76 -19.91 16.05
CA TRP A 31 -29.33 -19.00 17.05
C TRP A 31 -30.56 -19.62 17.73
N SER A 32 -30.73 -19.35 19.02
CA SER A 32 -32.08 -19.22 19.61
C SER A 32 -32.68 -17.90 19.12
N GLY A 33 -33.95 -17.90 18.72
CA GLY A 33 -34.60 -16.70 18.19
C GLY A 33 -34.62 -15.51 19.16
N VAL A 34 -35.04 -14.32 18.72
CA VAL A 34 -35.17 -13.15 19.60
C VAL A 34 -36.49 -13.24 20.38
N GLY A 35 -36.43 -13.64 21.66
CA GLY A 35 -37.58 -13.77 22.57
C GLY A 35 -37.19 -13.85 24.06
N PRO A 36 -38.15 -13.84 25.01
CA PRO A 36 -37.89 -14.05 26.43
C PRO A 36 -37.52 -15.51 26.67
N ASP A 37 -36.27 -15.85 26.33
CA ASP A 37 -35.82 -17.21 26.14
C ASP A 37 -35.27 -17.81 27.44
N GLY A 38 -35.64 -19.06 27.69
CA GLY A 38 -35.24 -19.86 28.86
C GLY A 38 -33.77 -20.26 28.86
N GLY A 39 -32.87 -19.27 28.82
CA GLY A 39 -31.47 -19.45 29.19
C GLY A 39 -30.49 -19.82 28.08
N ARG A 40 -30.86 -19.61 26.80
CA ARG A 40 -30.08 -20.11 25.65
C ARG A 40 -29.59 -19.00 24.76
N ASP A 41 -28.31 -19.08 24.42
CA ASP A 41 -27.68 -18.10 23.53
C ASP A 41 -27.31 -18.73 22.18
N LEU A 42 -26.66 -19.91 22.17
CA LEU A 42 -26.27 -20.60 20.94
C LEU A 42 -26.43 -22.13 21.02
N LEU A 43 -26.70 -22.75 19.87
CA LEU A 43 -26.68 -24.20 19.69
C LEU A 43 -25.63 -24.57 18.65
N CYS A 44 -24.71 -25.47 18.98
CA CYS A 44 -23.62 -25.87 18.12
C CYS A 44 -23.64 -27.38 17.86
N ILE A 45 -23.47 -27.81 16.61
CA ILE A 45 -23.29 -29.22 16.24
C ILE A 45 -21.82 -29.40 15.87
N GLU A 46 -21.15 -30.21 16.67
CA GLU A 46 -19.81 -30.72 16.39
C GLU A 46 -19.96 -32.03 15.62
N GLU A 47 -19.50 -32.04 14.37
CA GLU A 47 -19.43 -33.25 13.56
C GLU A 47 -17.98 -33.74 13.56
N LYS A 48 -17.76 -34.96 14.02
CA LYS A 48 -16.45 -35.59 14.01
C LYS A 48 -16.43 -36.65 12.91
N GLU A 49 -15.66 -36.37 11.87
CA GLU A 49 -15.35 -37.38 10.87
C GLU A 49 -14.51 -38.48 11.51
N SER A 50 -15.05 -39.68 11.51
CA SER A 50 -14.38 -40.88 11.98
C SER A 50 -14.47 -41.93 10.88
N PHE A 51 -13.36 -42.63 10.67
CA PHE A 51 -13.27 -43.73 9.71
C PHE A 51 -14.31 -44.83 9.97
N PHE A 52 -14.78 -44.98 11.21
CA PHE A 52 -15.70 -46.04 11.60
C PHE A 52 -17.18 -45.63 11.50
N ALA A 53 -17.52 -44.43 11.98
CA ALA A 53 -18.88 -43.89 11.91
C ALA A 53 -18.83 -42.37 12.20
N PRO A 54 -19.50 -41.52 11.43
CA PRO A 54 -19.61 -40.10 11.74
C PRO A 54 -20.33 -39.93 13.08
N GLU A 55 -19.72 -39.17 13.99
CA GLU A 55 -20.29 -38.85 15.30
C GLU A 55 -20.75 -37.39 15.28
N LYS A 56 -21.98 -37.14 15.74
CA LYS A 56 -22.50 -35.79 15.91
C LYS A 56 -22.76 -35.54 17.38
N LYS A 57 -22.18 -34.47 17.91
CA LYS A 57 -22.42 -34.01 19.28
C LYS A 57 -23.05 -32.63 19.27
N LYS A 58 -24.18 -32.52 19.96
CA LYS A 58 -24.95 -31.28 20.06
C LYS A 58 -24.61 -30.58 21.39
N TRP A 59 -24.10 -29.37 21.28
CA TRP A 59 -23.65 -28.52 22.37
C TRP A 59 -24.61 -27.36 22.58
N LEU A 60 -25.13 -27.24 23.79
CA LEU A 60 -25.78 -26.03 24.27
C LEU A 60 -24.72 -25.06 24.78
N ILE A 61 -24.74 -23.82 24.30
CA ILE A 61 -23.77 -22.80 24.69
C ILE A 61 -24.51 -21.64 25.34
N GLN A 62 -24.09 -21.33 26.57
CA GLN A 62 -24.56 -20.19 27.32
C GLN A 62 -23.41 -19.18 27.48
N CYS A 63 -23.67 -17.94 27.11
CA CYS A 63 -22.74 -16.82 27.12
C CYS A 63 -23.04 -15.91 28.32
N LYS A 64 -22.04 -15.63 29.15
CA LYS A 64 -22.15 -14.70 30.29
C LYS A 64 -21.09 -13.62 30.21
N HIS A 65 -21.54 -12.39 29.95
CA HIS A 65 -20.68 -11.22 29.78
C HIS A 65 -20.65 -10.36 31.05
N ASN A 66 -19.65 -10.56 31.89
CA ASN A 66 -19.49 -9.84 33.17
C ASN A 66 -18.28 -8.88 33.20
N ALA A 67 -17.59 -8.66 32.07
CA ALA A 67 -16.31 -7.92 32.02
C ALA A 67 -16.42 -6.49 32.58
N HIS A 68 -17.53 -5.78 32.33
CA HIS A 68 -17.78 -4.43 32.86
C HIS A 68 -17.90 -4.39 34.39
N SER A 69 -18.40 -5.46 35.00
CA SER A 69 -18.61 -5.56 36.45
C SER A 69 -17.43 -6.18 37.20
N ASN A 70 -16.49 -6.81 36.48
CA ASN A 70 -15.43 -7.66 37.04
C ASN A 70 -15.91 -8.79 37.97
N LYS A 71 -17.21 -9.13 37.97
CA LYS A 71 -17.74 -10.20 38.80
C LYS A 71 -17.54 -11.55 38.13
N SER A 72 -17.16 -12.56 38.92
CA SER A 72 -17.21 -13.95 38.48
C SER A 72 -18.63 -14.40 38.19
N VAL A 73 -18.80 -15.38 37.30
CA VAL A 73 -20.11 -15.98 37.02
C VAL A 73 -20.52 -16.86 38.21
N GLY A 74 -21.66 -16.54 38.83
CA GLY A 74 -22.25 -17.24 39.96
C GLY A 74 -23.17 -18.38 39.55
N VAL A 75 -23.51 -19.25 40.50
CA VAL A 75 -24.44 -20.37 40.26
C VAL A 75 -25.85 -19.86 39.90
N SER A 76 -26.26 -18.73 40.48
CA SER A 76 -27.53 -18.05 40.19
C SER A 76 -27.61 -17.47 38.77
N ASP A 77 -26.47 -17.32 38.10
CA ASP A 77 -26.42 -16.77 36.75
C ASP A 77 -26.65 -17.85 35.68
N LEU A 78 -26.72 -19.12 36.08
CA LEU A 78 -26.91 -20.27 35.22
C LEU A 78 -28.30 -20.88 35.42
N ASP A 79 -28.92 -21.27 34.31
CA ASP A 79 -30.20 -21.98 34.33
C ASP A 79 -30.04 -23.43 34.79
N GLU A 80 -31.14 -24.18 34.79
CA GLU A 80 -31.10 -25.62 35.02
C GLU A 80 -30.50 -26.33 33.81
N ILE A 81 -29.17 -26.50 33.86
CA ILE A 81 -28.33 -27.02 32.77
C ILE A 81 -28.84 -28.37 32.25
N VAL A 82 -29.19 -29.29 33.14
CA VAL A 82 -29.64 -30.65 32.77
C VAL A 82 -30.95 -30.57 31.99
N ASP A 83 -31.94 -29.86 32.54
CA ASP A 83 -33.25 -29.70 31.91
C ASP A 83 -33.13 -28.98 30.55
N SER A 84 -32.29 -27.94 30.47
CA SER A 84 -32.06 -27.19 29.21
C SER A 84 -31.31 -28.03 28.16
N CYS A 85 -30.41 -28.92 28.58
CA CYS A 85 -29.78 -29.89 27.70
C CYS A 85 -30.79 -30.92 27.19
N GLU A 86 -31.62 -31.49 28.08
CA GLU A 86 -32.67 -32.45 27.74
C GLU A 86 -33.70 -31.87 26.76
N GLN A 87 -34.20 -30.65 27.04
CA GLN A 87 -35.22 -29.98 26.22
C GLN A 87 -34.81 -29.82 24.76
N HIS A 88 -33.50 -29.78 24.47
CA HIS A 88 -33.02 -29.64 23.10
C HIS A 88 -32.06 -30.74 22.68
N GLU A 89 -32.11 -31.88 23.36
CA GLU A 89 -31.38 -33.09 22.96
C GLU A 89 -29.86 -32.84 22.84
N ALA A 90 -29.32 -31.98 23.69
CA ALA A 90 -27.90 -31.65 23.75
C ALA A 90 -27.20 -32.55 24.78
N THR A 91 -26.14 -33.22 24.35
CA THR A 91 -25.27 -34.06 25.22
C THR A 91 -23.99 -33.32 25.62
N GLY A 92 -23.89 -32.04 25.23
CA GLY A 92 -22.82 -31.14 25.63
C GLY A 92 -23.36 -29.80 26.12
N PHE A 93 -22.68 -29.21 27.09
CA PHE A 93 -22.93 -27.86 27.60
C PHE A 93 -21.62 -27.08 27.68
N ILE A 94 -21.62 -25.82 27.23
CA ILE A 94 -20.49 -24.90 27.33
C ILE A 94 -20.96 -23.61 27.99
N LEU A 95 -20.36 -23.25 29.12
CA LEU A 95 -20.44 -21.90 29.66
C LEU A 95 -19.30 -21.06 29.08
N ALA A 96 -19.59 -20.21 28.10
CA ALA A 96 -18.64 -19.19 27.64
C ALA A 96 -18.79 -17.94 28.52
N CYS A 97 -17.71 -17.46 29.12
CA CYS A 97 -17.76 -16.30 30.00
C CYS A 97 -16.60 -15.33 29.78
N SER A 98 -16.89 -14.04 29.78
CA SER A 98 -15.90 -12.97 29.59
C SER A 98 -15.08 -12.66 30.86
N THR A 99 -15.23 -13.48 31.90
CA THR A 99 -14.55 -13.42 33.19
C THR A 99 -14.24 -14.86 33.63
N GLN A 100 -14.02 -15.10 34.91
CA GLN A 100 -13.87 -16.45 35.46
C GLN A 100 -15.21 -16.97 36.01
N PRO A 101 -15.50 -18.28 35.90
CA PRO A 101 -16.57 -18.89 36.69
C PRO A 101 -16.19 -18.94 38.18
N SER A 102 -17.17 -18.87 39.06
CA SER A 102 -16.97 -19.13 40.50
C SER A 102 -16.66 -20.60 40.77
N SER A 103 -16.03 -20.91 41.92
CA SER A 103 -15.76 -22.29 42.34
C SER A 103 -17.04 -23.14 42.41
N GLY A 104 -18.15 -22.55 42.87
CA GLY A 104 -19.44 -23.23 42.89
C GLY A 104 -19.96 -23.61 41.51
N VAL A 105 -19.74 -22.76 40.49
CA VAL A 105 -20.08 -23.08 39.10
C VAL A 105 -19.20 -24.21 38.57
N VAL A 106 -17.88 -24.15 38.79
CA VAL A 106 -16.95 -25.21 38.36
C VAL A 106 -17.36 -26.56 38.96
N SER A 107 -17.59 -26.62 40.27
CA SER A 107 -18.04 -27.85 40.93
C SER A 107 -19.40 -28.35 40.42
N ARG A 108 -20.33 -27.44 40.04
CA ARG A 108 -21.61 -27.82 39.41
C ARG A 108 -21.40 -28.46 38.04
N LEU A 109 -20.58 -27.87 37.17
CA LEU A 109 -20.27 -28.39 35.84
C LEU A 109 -19.55 -29.75 35.91
N GLU A 110 -18.58 -29.89 36.81
CA GLU A 110 -17.90 -31.17 37.05
C GLU A 110 -18.85 -32.24 37.59
N SER A 111 -19.75 -31.87 38.50
CA SER A 111 -20.76 -32.79 39.05
C SER A 111 -21.74 -33.28 37.98
N ILE A 112 -22.12 -32.42 37.03
CA ILE A 112 -22.95 -32.80 35.88
C ILE A 112 -22.18 -33.78 35.00
N THR A 113 -20.95 -33.44 34.61
CA THR A 113 -20.11 -34.28 33.74
C THR A 113 -19.80 -35.65 34.34
N ASN A 114 -19.63 -35.73 35.66
CA ASN A 114 -19.30 -36.97 36.37
C ASN A 114 -20.52 -37.78 36.80
N ASN A 115 -21.74 -37.31 36.53
CA ASN A 115 -22.96 -38.00 36.96
C ASN A 115 -23.30 -39.14 35.98
N PRO A 116 -23.20 -40.42 36.39
CA PRO A 116 -23.47 -41.55 35.50
C PRO A 116 -24.94 -41.67 35.08
N ARG A 117 -25.85 -40.88 35.68
CA ARG A 117 -27.29 -40.88 35.37
C ARG A 117 -27.64 -39.94 34.22
N ASN A 118 -26.76 -39.02 33.84
CA ASN A 118 -26.94 -38.18 32.65
C ASN A 118 -25.76 -38.41 31.69
N ASN A 119 -25.97 -38.16 30.39
CA ASN A 119 -24.93 -38.28 29.38
C ASN A 119 -24.51 -36.89 28.88
N ILE A 120 -24.28 -35.96 29.81
CA ILE A 120 -24.00 -34.55 29.50
C ILE A 120 -22.54 -34.25 29.84
N THR A 121 -21.78 -33.77 28.86
CA THR A 121 -20.46 -33.18 29.08
C THR A 121 -20.60 -31.68 29.29
N ALA A 122 -20.32 -31.17 30.49
CA ALA A 122 -20.42 -29.75 30.82
C ALA A 122 -19.03 -29.14 31.05
N ILE A 123 -18.66 -28.15 30.24
CA ILE A 123 -17.37 -27.44 30.29
C ILE A 123 -17.59 -25.93 30.36
N TYR A 124 -16.51 -25.18 30.59
CA TYR A 124 -16.52 -23.72 30.51
C TYR A 124 -15.35 -23.20 29.67
N TRP A 125 -15.57 -22.05 29.05
CA TRP A 125 -14.55 -21.23 28.41
C TRP A 125 -14.52 -19.89 29.13
N ASP A 126 -13.46 -19.66 29.91
CA ASP A 126 -13.20 -18.36 30.52
C ASP A 126 -12.52 -17.40 29.54
N TYR A 127 -12.35 -16.14 29.96
CA TYR A 127 -11.72 -15.12 29.13
C TYR A 127 -10.30 -15.52 28.66
N VAL A 128 -9.56 -16.28 29.48
CA VAL A 128 -8.21 -16.76 29.15
C VAL A 128 -8.25 -17.82 28.07
N SER A 129 -9.19 -18.77 28.16
CA SER A 129 -9.40 -19.81 27.15
C SER A 129 -9.83 -19.20 25.83
N ILE A 130 -10.76 -18.24 25.86
CA ILE A 130 -11.24 -17.53 24.68
C ILE A 130 -10.10 -16.75 24.04
N GLU A 131 -9.31 -16.01 24.81
CA GLU A 131 -8.13 -15.30 24.29
C GLU A 131 -7.12 -16.25 23.66
N ARG A 132 -6.86 -17.43 24.26
CA ARG A 132 -5.99 -18.45 23.68
C ARG A 132 -6.54 -19.00 22.37
N PHE A 133 -7.85 -19.23 22.26
CA PHE A 133 -8.46 -19.66 21.02
C PHE A 133 -8.31 -18.60 19.93
N LEU A 134 -8.51 -17.32 20.27
CA LEU A 134 -8.36 -16.21 19.35
C LEU A 134 -6.90 -15.95 18.96
N ASN A 135 -5.93 -16.34 19.78
CA ASN A 135 -4.50 -16.15 19.55
C ASN A 135 -3.90 -17.17 18.56
N THR A 136 -4.54 -17.32 17.41
CA THR A 136 -4.06 -18.12 16.27
C THR A 136 -4.13 -17.27 15.00
N PRO A 137 -3.37 -17.60 13.93
CA PRO A 137 -3.41 -16.81 12.70
C PRO A 137 -4.84 -16.62 12.17
N GLN A 138 -5.62 -17.70 12.17
CA GLN A 138 -6.97 -17.74 11.61
C GLN A 138 -7.97 -16.95 12.44
N LEU A 139 -7.84 -16.96 13.77
CA LEU A 139 -8.82 -16.38 14.69
C LEU A 139 -8.41 -14.98 15.18
N TRP A 140 -7.18 -14.53 14.93
CA TRP A 140 -6.72 -13.21 15.37
C TRP A 140 -7.51 -12.06 14.74
N ARG A 141 -7.97 -12.23 13.50
CA ARG A 141 -8.83 -11.23 12.85
C ARG A 141 -10.19 -11.09 13.53
N ILE A 142 -10.74 -12.19 14.06
CA ILE A 142 -11.95 -12.13 14.91
C ILE A 142 -11.63 -11.28 16.14
N ALA A 143 -10.46 -11.46 16.75
CA ALA A 143 -10.03 -10.58 17.83
C ALA A 143 -9.95 -9.11 17.40
N GLN A 144 -9.50 -8.83 16.18
CA GLN A 144 -9.45 -7.46 15.64
C GLN A 144 -10.81 -6.82 15.41
N LYS A 145 -11.79 -7.61 14.96
CA LYS A 145 -13.17 -7.14 14.77
C LYS A 145 -13.85 -6.80 16.10
N PHE A 146 -13.68 -7.65 17.11
CA PHE A 146 -14.42 -7.55 18.37
C PHE A 146 -13.68 -6.80 19.48
N PHE A 147 -12.35 -6.67 19.37
CA PHE A 147 -11.50 -5.95 20.31
C PHE A 147 -10.58 -4.98 19.58
N PRO A 148 -11.09 -4.07 18.74
CA PRO A 148 -10.28 -3.24 17.85
C PRO A 148 -9.21 -2.43 18.58
N ILE A 149 -9.39 -2.06 19.84
CA ILE A 149 -8.43 -1.25 20.61
C ILE A 149 -7.34 -2.13 21.22
N SER A 150 -7.69 -3.19 21.97
CA SER A 150 -6.70 -4.04 22.66
C SER A 150 -6.02 -5.06 21.74
N SER A 151 -6.62 -5.34 20.59
CA SER A 151 -6.01 -6.12 19.52
C SER A 151 -5.14 -5.29 18.58
N GLU A 152 -5.27 -3.95 18.60
CA GLU A 152 -4.41 -3.01 17.86
C GLU A 152 -2.99 -3.09 18.40
N SER A 153 -2.31 -4.12 17.91
CA SER A 153 -0.94 -4.43 18.21
C SER A 153 -0.10 -3.67 17.20
N LYS A 154 0.53 -2.58 17.63
CA LYS A 154 1.69 -2.01 16.91
C LYS A 154 2.88 -2.99 16.90
N THR A 155 2.77 -4.11 17.61
CA THR A 155 3.77 -5.17 17.62
C THR A 155 3.38 -6.31 16.70
N TRP A 156 4.38 -6.88 16.05
CA TRP A 156 4.27 -8.04 15.17
C TRP A 156 3.66 -9.24 15.88
N ARG A 157 2.68 -9.88 15.24
CA ARG A 157 2.20 -11.21 15.61
C ARG A 157 2.50 -12.19 14.49
N VAL A 158 3.54 -12.97 14.72
CA VAL A 158 4.09 -13.88 13.71
C VAL A 158 3.82 -15.30 14.19
N PHE A 159 3.19 -16.07 13.33
CA PHE A 159 2.83 -17.44 13.60
C PHE A 159 3.59 -18.35 12.63
N ALA A 160 4.36 -19.29 13.18
CA ALA A 160 5.02 -20.31 12.39
C ALA A 160 4.00 -21.21 11.69
N THR A 161 4.29 -21.61 10.45
CA THR A 161 3.55 -22.65 9.75
C THR A 161 4.26 -24.00 9.86
N GLU A 162 3.66 -25.06 9.33
CA GLU A 162 4.32 -26.37 9.22
C GLU A 162 5.54 -26.35 8.27
N LYS A 163 5.64 -25.34 7.41
CA LYS A 163 6.79 -25.15 6.51
C LYS A 163 7.81 -24.21 7.14
N PRO A 164 9.10 -24.59 7.18
CA PRO A 164 10.14 -23.67 7.62
C PRO A 164 10.18 -22.45 6.70
N ASN A 165 10.59 -21.31 7.26
CA ASN A 165 10.73 -20.04 6.56
C ASN A 165 9.42 -19.41 6.07
N HIS A 166 8.28 -19.98 6.45
CA HIS A 166 6.95 -19.48 6.09
C HIS A 166 6.16 -19.21 7.36
N TRP A 167 5.56 -18.03 7.41
CA TRP A 167 4.81 -17.54 8.54
C TRP A 167 3.52 -16.89 8.08
N VAL A 168 2.57 -16.83 9.00
CA VAL A 168 1.41 -15.96 8.88
C VAL A 168 1.61 -14.81 9.84
N VAL A 169 1.40 -13.59 9.35
CA VAL A 169 1.64 -12.36 10.09
C VAL A 169 0.34 -11.62 10.27
N ASN A 170 0.16 -11.10 11.48
CA ASN A 170 -0.77 -10.02 11.78
C ASN A 170 0.00 -8.79 12.25
N TYR A 171 -0.18 -7.66 11.58
CA TYR A 171 0.46 -6.38 11.92
C TYR A 171 -0.44 -5.21 11.52
N LYS A 172 -0.71 -4.29 12.45
CA LYS A 172 -1.62 -3.12 12.22
C LYS A 172 -2.98 -3.46 11.57
N GLY A 173 -3.59 -4.61 11.91
CA GLY A 173 -4.86 -5.00 11.27
C GLY A 173 -4.71 -5.72 9.93
N TYR A 174 -3.50 -5.81 9.37
CA TYR A 174 -3.23 -6.59 8.16
C TYR A 174 -2.90 -8.03 8.49
N TYR A 175 -3.55 -8.95 7.78
CA TYR A 175 -3.24 -10.37 7.76
C TYR A 175 -2.54 -10.70 6.44
N PHE A 176 -1.33 -11.28 6.49
CA PHE A 176 -0.61 -11.66 5.28
C PHE A 176 0.37 -12.82 5.51
N ASN A 177 0.76 -13.51 4.44
CA ASN A 177 1.80 -14.53 4.50
C ASN A 177 3.18 -13.89 4.38
N LEU A 178 4.13 -14.32 5.20
CA LEU A 178 5.52 -13.94 5.09
C LEU A 178 6.34 -15.17 4.73
N ALA A 179 7.17 -15.09 3.69
CA ALA A 179 8.00 -16.20 3.27
C ALA A 179 9.41 -15.72 2.93
N ASN A 180 10.42 -16.47 3.37
CA ASN A 180 11.79 -16.30 2.91
C ASN A 180 12.18 -17.44 1.98
N ARG A 181 13.04 -17.15 1.01
CA ARG A 181 13.58 -18.17 0.12
C ARG A 181 14.35 -19.27 0.85
N ILE A 182 15.19 -18.92 1.83
CA ILE A 182 16.11 -19.86 2.52
C ILE A 182 16.18 -19.61 4.03
N GLY A 183 16.23 -18.35 4.46
CA GLY A 183 16.49 -17.96 5.85
C GLY A 183 15.32 -18.25 6.79
N SER A 184 15.63 -18.73 7.98
CA SER A 184 14.64 -19.09 9.02
C SER A 184 14.35 -17.98 10.03
N SER A 185 14.97 -16.81 9.89
CA SER A 185 14.66 -15.64 10.72
C SER A 185 13.73 -14.69 9.97
N HIS A 186 12.62 -14.30 10.60
CA HIS A 186 11.65 -13.36 10.04
C HIS A 186 11.90 -11.92 10.48
N GLU A 187 12.53 -11.70 11.64
CA GLU A 187 12.61 -10.38 12.30
C GLU A 187 13.49 -9.38 11.56
N TYR A 188 14.48 -9.87 10.80
CA TYR A 188 15.43 -9.02 10.07
C TYR A 188 14.74 -8.08 9.07
N TYR A 189 13.57 -8.45 8.57
CA TYR A 189 12.89 -7.77 7.46
C TYR A 189 11.77 -6.84 7.92
N PHE A 190 11.51 -6.75 9.22
CA PHE A 190 10.37 -6.02 9.74
C PHE A 190 10.45 -4.53 9.44
N GLU A 191 11.60 -3.88 9.62
CA GLU A 191 11.77 -2.45 9.33
C GLU A 191 11.42 -2.10 7.87
N SER A 192 11.94 -2.88 6.90
CA SER A 192 11.57 -2.76 5.48
C SER A 192 10.07 -2.93 5.27
N ILE A 193 9.45 -3.93 5.90
CA ILE A 193 8.02 -4.21 5.74
C ILE A 193 7.16 -3.11 6.39
N GLU A 194 7.56 -2.59 7.55
CA GLU A 194 6.89 -1.48 8.21
C GLU A 194 6.87 -0.22 7.33
N ALA A 195 8.01 0.10 6.70
CA ALA A 195 8.12 1.22 5.78
C ALA A 195 7.18 1.05 4.57
N ARG A 196 7.15 -0.13 3.95
CA ARG A 196 6.24 -0.39 2.81
C ARG A 196 4.77 -0.38 3.21
N ILE A 197 4.42 -0.81 4.43
CA ILE A 197 3.04 -0.68 4.94
C ILE A 197 2.68 0.78 5.14
N ALA A 198 3.59 1.60 5.67
CA ALA A 198 3.37 3.03 5.79
C ALA A 198 3.15 3.71 4.43
N ASP A 199 3.95 3.32 3.42
CA ASP A 199 3.77 3.83 2.05
C ASP A 199 2.41 3.42 1.45
N ILE A 200 1.92 2.20 1.73
CA ILE A 200 0.58 1.76 1.33
C ILE A 200 -0.52 2.55 2.07
N GLU A 201 -0.33 2.82 3.36
CA GLU A 201 -1.26 3.60 4.20
C GLU A 201 -1.33 5.09 3.78
N ASP A 202 -0.26 5.63 3.16
CA ASP A 202 -0.19 7.03 2.70
C ASP A 202 -0.83 7.24 1.30
N ILE A 203 -1.23 6.17 0.61
CA ILE A 203 -1.94 6.27 -0.66
C ILE A 203 -3.34 6.83 -0.42
N ASP A 204 -3.59 8.02 -0.96
CA ASP A 204 -4.92 8.64 -0.96
C ASP A 204 -5.87 7.82 -1.84
N LEU A 205 -6.95 7.32 -1.25
CA LEU A 205 -7.94 6.47 -1.90
C LEU A 205 -9.34 6.99 -1.60
N PRO A 206 -10.32 6.77 -2.50
CA PRO A 206 -11.71 7.11 -2.24
C PRO A 206 -12.25 6.48 -0.96
N GLU A 207 -13.36 7.05 -0.48
CA GLU A 207 -14.13 6.41 0.59
C GLU A 207 -14.50 4.96 0.20
N GLU A 208 -14.41 4.04 1.15
CA GLU A 208 -14.64 2.60 0.96
C GLU A 208 -13.61 1.85 0.08
N HIS A 209 -12.64 2.53 -0.52
CA HIS A 209 -11.53 1.89 -1.23
C HIS A 209 -10.39 1.59 -0.24
N PHE A 210 -9.68 0.48 -0.42
CA PHE A 210 -8.56 0.13 0.44
C PHE A 210 -7.59 -0.86 -0.21
N ILE A 211 -6.35 -0.90 0.26
CA ILE A 211 -5.34 -1.87 -0.17
C ILE A 211 -5.13 -2.93 0.91
N ARG A 212 -5.03 -4.20 0.50
CA ARG A 212 -4.69 -5.33 1.38
C ARG A 212 -3.41 -6.01 0.93
N PRO A 213 -2.34 -5.98 1.74
CA PRO A 213 -1.24 -6.93 1.62
C PRO A 213 -1.76 -8.35 1.82
N ARG A 214 -1.40 -9.24 0.90
CA ARG A 214 -1.74 -10.67 0.93
C ARG A 214 -0.55 -11.52 1.30
N ALA A 215 0.62 -11.14 0.80
CA ALA A 215 1.88 -11.79 1.14
C ALA A 215 3.07 -10.88 0.90
N VAL A 216 4.17 -11.20 1.58
CA VAL A 216 5.51 -10.67 1.34
C VAL A 216 6.45 -11.85 1.21
N TYR A 217 7.09 -11.97 0.06
CA TYR A 217 8.15 -12.92 -0.17
C TYR A 217 9.50 -12.19 -0.21
N TYR A 218 10.47 -12.66 0.57
CA TYR A 218 11.82 -12.12 0.56
C TYR A 218 12.81 -13.12 -0.05
N ASN A 219 13.45 -12.69 -1.13
CA ASN A 219 14.53 -13.42 -1.79
C ASN A 219 15.86 -13.05 -1.14
N ASP A 220 16.18 -13.69 -0.02
CA ASP A 220 17.42 -13.49 0.73
C ASP A 220 18.72 -13.70 -0.06
N LYS A 221 18.67 -14.38 -1.20
CA LYS A 221 19.81 -14.51 -2.13
C LYS A 221 20.09 -13.25 -2.94
N SER A 222 19.06 -12.50 -3.32
CA SER A 222 19.20 -11.30 -4.15
C SER A 222 18.91 -10.00 -3.38
N GLY A 223 18.38 -10.10 -2.16
CA GLY A 223 18.00 -8.93 -1.36
C GLY A 223 16.76 -8.21 -1.88
N CYS A 224 15.86 -8.91 -2.57
CA CYS A 224 14.66 -8.33 -3.18
C CYS A 224 13.39 -8.82 -2.47
N TYR A 225 12.36 -7.97 -2.44
CA TYR A 225 11.03 -8.32 -1.98
C TYR A 225 10.06 -8.46 -3.16
N THR A 226 9.16 -9.43 -3.05
CA THR A 226 7.93 -9.49 -3.84
C THR A 226 6.76 -9.28 -2.90
N TRP A 227 6.02 -8.20 -3.13
CA TRP A 227 4.80 -7.84 -2.42
C TRP A 227 3.59 -8.29 -3.23
N TYR A 228 2.63 -8.91 -2.57
CA TYR A 228 1.34 -9.25 -3.17
C TYR A 228 0.29 -8.40 -2.52
N ILE A 229 -0.33 -7.51 -3.30
CA ILE A 229 -1.34 -6.59 -2.80
C ILE A 229 -2.60 -6.69 -3.64
N ASP A 230 -3.74 -6.49 -2.98
CA ASP A 230 -5.02 -6.32 -3.63
C ASP A 230 -5.52 -4.89 -3.40
N TYR A 231 -5.85 -4.20 -4.49
CA TYR A 231 -6.62 -2.96 -4.44
C TYR A 231 -8.11 -3.30 -4.46
N MET A 232 -8.78 -3.07 -3.34
CA MET A 232 -10.17 -3.42 -3.10
C MET A 232 -11.07 -2.19 -3.32
N TYR A 233 -12.11 -2.33 -4.14
CA TYR A 233 -13.08 -1.28 -4.43
C TYR A 233 -14.51 -1.82 -4.44
N PRO A 234 -15.53 -1.02 -4.06
CA PRO A 234 -16.93 -1.45 -4.09
C PRO A 234 -17.36 -1.94 -5.48
N ASN A 235 -18.17 -2.99 -5.52
CA ASN A 235 -18.75 -3.45 -6.77
C ASN A 235 -19.68 -2.38 -7.36
N GLY A 236 -19.48 -2.06 -8.65
CA GLY A 236 -20.20 -1.01 -9.33
C GLY A 236 -19.55 0.38 -9.23
N SER A 237 -18.44 0.52 -8.50
CA SER A 237 -17.53 1.66 -8.67
C SER A 237 -16.39 1.31 -9.61
N ASP A 238 -15.78 2.34 -10.19
CA ASP A 238 -14.56 2.21 -10.96
C ASP A 238 -13.34 2.37 -10.05
N PRO A 239 -12.31 1.52 -10.18
CA PRO A 239 -11.06 1.71 -9.46
C PRO A 239 -10.36 3.00 -9.91
N GLU A 240 -10.12 3.93 -8.99
CA GLU A 240 -9.47 5.21 -9.31
C GLU A 240 -8.02 5.05 -9.78
N LEU A 241 -7.28 4.11 -9.19
CA LEU A 241 -5.91 3.81 -9.56
C LEU A 241 -5.83 2.53 -10.38
N THR A 242 -5.07 2.62 -11.48
CA THR A 242 -4.70 1.47 -12.30
C THR A 242 -3.61 0.64 -11.64
N THR A 243 -3.42 -0.58 -12.14
CA THR A 243 -2.33 -1.48 -11.71
C THR A 243 -0.96 -0.81 -11.91
N ALA A 244 -0.74 -0.13 -13.04
CA ALA A 244 0.52 0.54 -13.35
C ALA A 244 0.77 1.75 -12.45
N GLU A 245 -0.26 2.55 -12.14
CA GLU A 245 -0.13 3.70 -11.23
C GLU A 245 0.22 3.25 -9.80
N LEU A 246 -0.45 2.22 -9.28
CA LEU A 246 -0.12 1.67 -7.96
C LEU A 246 1.32 1.16 -7.89
N LYS A 247 1.74 0.37 -8.89
CA LYS A 247 3.13 -0.09 -9.02
C LYS A 247 4.10 1.08 -9.05
N HIS A 248 3.77 2.13 -9.81
CA HIS A 248 4.60 3.32 -9.92
C HIS A 248 4.73 4.07 -8.58
N ILE A 249 3.61 4.33 -7.90
CA ILE A 249 3.56 5.01 -6.59
C ILE A 249 4.40 4.26 -5.56
N LEU A 250 4.30 2.93 -5.54
CA LEU A 250 5.01 2.07 -4.60
C LEU A 250 6.49 1.82 -4.97
N GLY A 251 6.94 2.32 -6.12
CA GLY A 251 8.34 2.20 -6.56
C GLY A 251 8.71 0.83 -7.12
N ASP A 252 7.78 0.14 -7.77
CA ASP A 252 7.98 -1.16 -8.41
C ASP A 252 9.21 -1.20 -9.33
N GLY A 253 10.08 -2.18 -9.10
CA GLY A 253 11.30 -2.40 -9.87
C GLY A 253 12.50 -1.54 -9.45
N TYR A 254 12.34 -0.65 -8.45
CA TYR A 254 13.42 0.21 -7.98
C TYR A 254 13.93 -0.18 -6.59
N ALA A 255 15.19 0.18 -6.33
CA ALA A 255 15.71 0.20 -4.97
C ALA A 255 15.19 1.45 -4.25
N LEU A 256 14.70 1.27 -3.02
CA LEU A 256 14.09 2.35 -2.23
C LEU A 256 15.06 2.84 -1.15
N GLU A 257 14.60 3.63 -0.19
CA GLU A 257 15.48 4.33 0.78
C GLU A 257 16.29 3.40 1.69
N ASP A 258 15.83 2.17 1.88
CA ASP A 258 16.54 1.11 2.61
C ASP A 258 17.54 0.32 1.72
N GLY A 259 17.67 0.70 0.44
CA GLY A 259 18.55 0.06 -0.54
C GLY A 259 18.06 -1.30 -1.03
N LYS A 260 16.81 -1.69 -0.73
CA LYS A 260 16.21 -2.95 -1.16
C LYS A 260 15.37 -2.74 -2.41
N ILE A 261 15.36 -3.74 -3.28
CA ILE A 261 14.55 -3.73 -4.51
C ILE A 261 13.20 -4.36 -4.21
N TYR A 262 12.14 -3.70 -4.64
CA TYR A 262 10.77 -4.14 -4.44
C TYR A 262 10.08 -4.44 -5.77
N THR A 263 9.33 -5.53 -5.79
CA THR A 263 8.40 -5.86 -6.87
C THR A 263 7.01 -6.00 -6.28
N PHE A 264 6.01 -5.39 -6.91
CA PHE A 264 4.62 -5.41 -6.45
C PHE A 264 3.74 -6.15 -7.44
N ASP A 265 3.26 -7.32 -7.06
CA ASP A 265 2.16 -8.01 -7.71
C ASP A 265 0.84 -7.39 -7.21
N VAL A 266 0.17 -6.66 -8.09
CA VAL A 266 -1.06 -5.92 -7.78
C VAL A 266 -2.23 -6.56 -8.51
N LYS A 267 -3.31 -6.84 -7.78
CA LYS A 267 -4.62 -7.20 -8.37
C LYS A 267 -5.68 -6.21 -7.93
N ARG A 268 -6.57 -5.83 -8.85
CA ARG A 268 -7.72 -4.96 -8.53
C ARG A 268 -8.95 -5.84 -8.35
N ARG A 269 -9.68 -5.67 -7.25
CA ARG A 269 -10.80 -6.55 -6.89
C ARG A 269 -12.02 -5.76 -6.44
N ALA A 270 -13.10 -5.93 -7.18
CA ALA A 270 -14.42 -5.49 -6.75
C ALA A 270 -14.91 -6.33 -5.56
N TYR A 271 -15.54 -5.70 -4.57
CA TYR A 271 -16.15 -6.39 -3.42
C TYR A 271 -17.60 -5.98 -3.18
N LEU A 272 -18.38 -6.87 -2.58
CA LEU A 272 -19.78 -6.62 -2.22
C LEU A 272 -19.92 -6.57 -0.69
N SER A 273 -19.92 -5.39 -0.08
CA SER A 273 -19.94 -5.22 1.39
C SER A 273 -21.12 -5.90 2.11
N HIS A 274 -22.25 -6.06 1.42
CA HIS A 274 -23.47 -6.68 1.95
C HIS A 274 -23.53 -8.20 1.77
N SER A 275 -22.54 -8.80 1.11
CA SER A 275 -22.46 -10.26 0.97
C SER A 275 -22.16 -10.89 2.33
N ASP A 276 -22.82 -12.00 2.65
CA ASP A 276 -22.46 -12.84 3.80
C ASP A 276 -21.10 -13.50 3.63
N HIS A 277 -20.60 -13.58 2.39
CA HIS A 277 -19.26 -14.01 2.01
C HIS A 277 -18.23 -12.87 1.98
N TYR A 278 -18.64 -11.64 2.33
CA TYR A 278 -17.72 -10.50 2.32
C TYR A 278 -16.76 -10.55 3.48
N ASP A 279 -15.48 -10.61 3.14
CA ASP A 279 -14.43 -10.37 4.09
C ASP A 279 -13.20 -9.73 3.41
N PRO A 280 -12.63 -8.63 3.94
CA PRO A 280 -11.40 -8.06 3.39
C PRO A 280 -10.25 -9.06 3.30
N ASP A 281 -10.23 -10.07 4.18
CA ASP A 281 -9.22 -11.13 4.25
C ASP A 281 -9.85 -12.51 4.05
N HIS A 282 -10.87 -12.59 3.20
CA HIS A 282 -11.50 -13.85 2.84
C HIS A 282 -10.46 -14.90 2.38
N TYR A 283 -10.62 -16.16 2.81
CA TYR A 283 -9.62 -17.21 2.57
C TYR A 283 -9.36 -17.48 1.09
N ASP A 284 -10.33 -17.18 0.22
CA ASP A 284 -10.20 -17.34 -1.24
C ASP A 284 -9.07 -16.49 -1.85
N TYR A 285 -8.76 -15.32 -1.26
CA TYR A 285 -7.65 -14.48 -1.69
C TYR A 285 -6.28 -15.08 -1.39
N TYR A 286 -6.24 -16.11 -0.53
CA TYR A 286 -5.03 -16.76 -0.07
C TYR A 286 -4.85 -18.17 -0.63
N ASN A 287 -5.89 -19.00 -0.55
CA ASN A 287 -5.80 -20.42 -0.87
C ASN A 287 -5.38 -20.68 -2.32
N ASN A 288 -5.89 -19.89 -3.27
CA ASN A 288 -5.60 -20.07 -4.70
C ASN A 288 -4.19 -19.61 -5.11
N HIS A 289 -3.50 -18.85 -4.25
CA HIS A 289 -2.24 -18.19 -4.58
C HIS A 289 -1.09 -18.56 -3.63
N MET A 290 -1.31 -19.54 -2.75
CA MET A 290 -0.35 -19.92 -1.73
C MET A 290 0.99 -20.36 -2.34
N TYR A 291 0.98 -21.06 -3.48
CA TYR A 291 2.22 -21.45 -4.14
C TYR A 291 3.05 -20.22 -4.56
N GLN A 292 2.41 -19.23 -5.16
CA GLN A 292 3.02 -17.99 -5.62
C GLN A 292 3.58 -17.20 -4.43
N TYR A 293 2.77 -17.02 -3.38
CA TYR A 293 3.16 -16.30 -2.16
C TYR A 293 4.39 -16.90 -1.48
N LEU A 294 4.49 -18.23 -1.45
CA LEU A 294 5.60 -18.92 -0.79
C LEU A 294 6.88 -18.98 -1.62
N HIS A 295 6.80 -18.72 -2.93
CA HIS A 295 7.93 -18.87 -3.84
C HIS A 295 8.33 -17.60 -4.59
N GLY A 296 7.60 -16.51 -4.41
CA GLY A 296 7.91 -15.23 -5.05
C GLY A 296 7.56 -15.18 -6.53
N PHE A 297 6.61 -16.01 -6.99
CA PHE A 297 6.13 -16.00 -8.37
C PHE A 297 4.95 -15.04 -8.53
N GLU A 298 4.77 -14.47 -9.72
CA GLU A 298 3.58 -13.66 -10.02
C GLU A 298 2.31 -14.53 -9.98
N ARG A 299 1.21 -13.96 -9.48
CA ARG A 299 -0.11 -14.58 -9.46
C ARG A 299 -0.62 -14.76 -10.89
N GLU A 300 -1.37 -15.83 -11.09
CA GLU A 300 -2.09 -16.03 -12.34
C GLU A 300 -3.10 -14.90 -12.54
N SER A 301 -3.10 -14.32 -13.72
CA SER A 301 -4.01 -13.26 -14.15
C SER A 301 -4.90 -13.79 -15.26
N ASP A 302 -6.16 -13.39 -15.24
CA ASP A 302 -7.03 -13.61 -16.40
C ASP A 302 -6.70 -12.60 -17.51
N TRP A 303 -7.42 -12.69 -18.62
CA TRP A 303 -7.19 -11.82 -19.76
C TRP A 303 -7.52 -10.35 -19.45
N GLU A 304 -8.50 -10.08 -18.56
CA GLU A 304 -8.90 -8.71 -18.20
C GLU A 304 -7.84 -8.05 -17.33
N ASP A 305 -7.35 -8.77 -16.31
CA ASP A 305 -6.22 -8.36 -15.47
C ASP A 305 -4.98 -8.06 -16.33
N TYR A 306 -4.64 -8.96 -17.25
CA TYR A 306 -3.49 -8.77 -18.14
C TYR A 306 -3.66 -7.57 -19.06
N HIS A 307 -4.84 -7.44 -19.69
CA HIS A 307 -5.13 -6.36 -20.61
C HIS A 307 -5.09 -5.00 -19.91
N GLU A 308 -5.63 -4.89 -18.69
CA GLU A 308 -5.56 -3.64 -17.94
C GLU A 308 -4.13 -3.33 -17.49
N ALA A 309 -3.38 -4.30 -16.96
CA ALA A 309 -2.00 -4.06 -16.54
C ALA A 309 -1.12 -3.60 -17.72
N PHE A 310 -1.33 -4.17 -18.91
CA PHE A 310 -0.61 -3.78 -20.12
C PHE A 310 -1.03 -2.39 -20.62
N SER A 311 -2.33 -2.15 -20.79
CA SER A 311 -2.84 -0.87 -21.32
C SER A 311 -2.59 0.31 -20.38
N SER A 312 -2.73 0.12 -19.07
CA SER A 312 -2.43 1.16 -18.08
C SER A 312 -0.94 1.49 -18.05
N LYS A 313 -0.06 0.50 -18.26
CA LYS A 313 1.39 0.73 -18.38
C LYS A 313 1.73 1.56 -19.61
N ASP A 314 1.20 1.18 -20.78
CA ASP A 314 1.41 1.93 -22.02
C ASP A 314 0.92 3.38 -21.89
N ALA A 315 -0.26 3.58 -21.29
CA ALA A 315 -0.81 4.91 -21.05
C ALA A 315 0.04 5.74 -20.08
N LEU A 316 0.58 5.12 -19.03
CA LEU A 316 1.45 5.77 -18.06
C LEU A 316 2.80 6.17 -18.68
N ASP A 317 3.37 5.29 -19.51
CA ASP A 317 4.61 5.58 -20.25
C ASP A 317 4.39 6.72 -21.26
N GLU A 318 3.26 6.75 -21.97
CA GLU A 318 2.87 7.86 -22.85
C GLU A 318 2.71 9.16 -22.06
N PHE A 319 2.02 9.12 -20.92
CA PHE A 319 1.84 10.27 -20.04
C PHE A 319 3.19 10.87 -19.62
N PHE A 320 4.14 10.05 -19.17
CA PHE A 320 5.47 10.53 -18.80
C PHE A 320 6.28 11.06 -19.98
N SER A 321 6.15 10.43 -21.16
CA SER A 321 6.78 10.91 -22.40
C SER A 321 6.29 12.31 -22.77
N VAL A 322 4.96 12.56 -22.72
CA VAL A 322 4.38 13.88 -22.96
C VAL A 322 4.86 14.89 -21.90
N LYS A 323 4.80 14.51 -20.63
CA LYS A 323 5.24 15.39 -19.53
C LYS A 323 6.72 15.73 -19.60
N ARG A 324 7.57 14.88 -20.19
CA ARG A 324 9.00 15.17 -20.37
C ARG A 324 9.25 16.42 -21.21
N VAL A 325 8.43 16.66 -22.23
CA VAL A 325 8.69 17.71 -23.25
C VAL A 325 7.77 18.93 -23.14
N GLU A 326 6.55 18.77 -22.62
CA GLU A 326 5.49 19.79 -22.61
C GLU A 326 5.96 21.18 -22.15
N ALA A 327 6.48 21.28 -20.92
CA ALA A 327 6.90 22.56 -20.33
C ALA A 327 8.15 23.16 -21.01
N PHE A 328 9.03 22.30 -21.52
CA PHE A 328 10.22 22.70 -22.25
C PHE A 328 9.86 23.30 -23.61
N ASP A 329 8.94 22.68 -24.34
CA ASP A 329 8.49 23.19 -25.63
C ASP A 329 7.67 24.46 -25.50
N GLU A 330 6.83 24.60 -24.46
CA GLU A 330 6.15 25.88 -24.17
C GLU A 330 7.16 27.02 -23.98
N LEU A 331 8.17 26.83 -23.11
CA LEU A 331 9.19 27.83 -22.86
C LEU A 331 10.00 28.14 -24.12
N SER A 332 10.40 27.11 -24.87
CA SER A 332 11.14 27.24 -26.12
C SER A 332 10.38 28.08 -27.16
N ASN A 333 9.08 27.83 -27.30
CA ASN A 333 8.21 28.55 -28.23
C ASN A 333 8.06 30.01 -27.81
N LYS A 334 7.89 30.28 -26.50
CA LYS A 334 7.83 31.65 -25.98
C LYS A 334 9.13 32.42 -26.19
N ILE A 335 10.29 31.81 -25.91
CA ILE A 335 11.60 32.43 -26.17
C ILE A 335 11.76 32.76 -27.66
N SER A 336 11.35 31.85 -28.54
CA SER A 336 11.48 32.02 -30.01
C SER A 336 10.62 33.15 -30.58
N ASN A 337 9.56 33.55 -29.86
CA ASN A 337 8.65 34.62 -30.27
C ASN A 337 9.07 36.02 -29.79
N ILE A 338 10.20 36.13 -29.08
CA ILE A 338 10.73 37.42 -28.60
C ILE A 338 11.54 38.09 -29.72
N GLU A 339 11.14 39.28 -30.13
CA GLU A 339 11.66 39.96 -31.34
C GLU A 339 13.19 40.14 -31.37
N PHE A 340 13.82 40.43 -30.23
CA PHE A 340 15.26 40.65 -30.13
C PHE A 340 16.06 39.38 -29.81
N ILE A 341 15.42 38.21 -29.78
CA ILE A 341 16.04 36.92 -29.50
C ILE A 341 15.84 36.00 -30.72
N ARG A 342 16.93 35.39 -31.16
CA ARG A 342 16.90 34.25 -32.08
C ARG A 342 17.44 33.02 -31.34
N LEU A 343 16.57 32.02 -31.14
CA LEU A 343 16.96 30.73 -30.58
C LEU A 343 17.84 29.98 -31.58
N VAL A 344 19.09 29.67 -31.19
CA VAL A 344 20.08 28.96 -32.03
C VAL A 344 20.04 27.46 -31.75
N ARG A 345 20.04 27.10 -30.46
CA ARG A 345 19.99 25.70 -30.01
C ARG A 345 19.19 25.64 -28.71
N LYS A 346 18.45 24.57 -28.53
CA LYS A 346 17.73 24.23 -27.31
C LYS A 346 18.00 22.78 -26.96
N GLU A 347 18.08 22.48 -25.68
CA GLU A 347 18.29 21.12 -25.21
C GLU A 347 17.60 20.93 -23.86
N ASN A 348 16.80 19.87 -23.75
CA ASN A 348 16.08 19.53 -22.53
C ASN A 348 16.97 18.65 -21.63
N ALA A 349 16.63 18.58 -20.35
CA ALA A 349 17.26 17.66 -19.42
C ALA A 349 16.94 16.20 -19.79
N SER A 350 17.90 15.29 -19.58
CA SER A 350 17.81 13.86 -19.94
C SER A 350 17.83 12.90 -18.74
N MET A 351 17.43 13.36 -17.56
CA MET A 351 17.45 12.58 -16.30
C MET A 351 16.77 11.21 -16.37
N GLU A 352 15.80 11.02 -17.27
CA GLU A 352 15.07 9.75 -17.43
C GLU A 352 15.93 8.59 -17.93
N TYR A 353 17.13 8.88 -18.44
CA TYR A 353 18.05 7.88 -18.97
C TYR A 353 19.17 7.52 -17.98
N LEU A 354 19.30 8.21 -16.85
CA LEU A 354 20.39 7.99 -15.88
C LEU A 354 20.45 6.54 -15.39
N ASP A 355 19.30 5.95 -15.13
CA ASP A 355 19.15 4.56 -14.71
C ASP A 355 19.42 3.56 -15.85
N LYS A 356 19.60 3.97 -17.10
CA LYS A 356 19.95 3.05 -18.19
C LYS A 356 21.46 2.83 -18.30
N PHE A 357 22.28 3.75 -17.79
CA PHE A 357 23.74 3.67 -17.89
C PHE A 357 24.35 2.53 -17.05
N HIS A 358 23.73 2.16 -15.94
CA HIS A 358 24.26 1.08 -15.07
C HIS A 358 24.11 -0.32 -15.68
N MET A 359 23.16 -0.51 -16.60
CA MET A 359 22.88 -1.79 -17.24
C MET A 359 23.70 -2.03 -18.52
N GLN A 360 24.33 -1.00 -19.07
CA GLN A 360 24.98 -1.05 -20.37
C GLN A 360 26.50 -0.98 -20.24
N ARG A 361 27.20 -1.95 -20.85
CA ARG A 361 28.66 -1.94 -20.92
C ARG A 361 29.19 -0.96 -21.98
N ASN A 362 28.45 -0.78 -23.07
CA ASN A 362 28.79 0.15 -24.14
C ASN A 362 27.85 1.36 -24.09
N TRP A 363 28.32 2.48 -23.56
CA TRP A 363 27.50 3.70 -23.46
C TRP A 363 27.24 4.35 -24.81
N SER A 364 28.06 4.10 -25.84
CA SER A 364 27.83 4.66 -27.18
C SER A 364 26.50 4.16 -27.77
N GLU A 365 26.19 2.86 -27.62
CA GLU A 365 24.92 2.30 -28.09
C GLU A 365 23.72 2.91 -27.36
N LEU A 366 23.85 3.15 -26.05
CA LEU A 366 22.80 3.81 -25.27
C LEU A 366 22.59 5.26 -25.73
N ILE A 367 23.68 6.01 -25.96
CA ILE A 367 23.62 7.39 -26.44
C ILE A 367 23.02 7.44 -27.85
N GLU A 368 23.44 6.56 -28.75
CA GLU A 368 22.93 6.49 -30.14
C GLU A 368 21.45 6.10 -30.21
N SER A 369 20.98 5.23 -29.32
CA SER A 369 19.58 4.81 -29.24
C SER A 369 18.68 5.74 -28.41
N SER A 370 19.26 6.72 -27.73
CA SER A 370 18.54 7.69 -26.90
C SER A 370 18.62 9.09 -27.50
N GLU A 371 17.73 10.00 -27.07
CA GLU A 371 17.77 11.41 -27.48
C GLU A 371 18.77 12.21 -26.61
N ILE A 372 19.97 11.66 -26.37
CA ILE A 372 20.99 12.27 -25.51
C ILE A 372 22.04 12.95 -26.39
N ASP A 373 21.86 14.25 -26.62
CA ASP A 373 22.77 15.06 -27.42
C ASP A 373 23.90 15.72 -26.59
N SER A 374 23.84 15.64 -25.25
CA SER A 374 24.86 16.13 -24.31
C SER A 374 24.78 15.44 -22.95
N ASP A 375 25.74 15.77 -22.07
CA ASP A 375 25.84 15.31 -20.67
C ASP A 375 24.86 16.02 -19.71
N ARG A 376 23.83 16.69 -20.23
CA ARG A 376 22.89 17.53 -19.47
C ARG A 376 21.72 16.74 -18.88
N PHE A 377 22.01 15.90 -17.89
CA PHE A 377 20.95 15.13 -17.22
C PHE A 377 19.99 15.97 -16.39
N PHE A 378 20.50 16.99 -15.68
CA PHE A 378 19.71 17.76 -14.71
C PHE A 378 19.51 19.23 -15.10
N SER A 379 19.84 19.60 -16.34
CA SER A 379 19.77 20.98 -16.78
C SER A 379 19.13 21.11 -18.16
N VAL A 380 18.31 22.13 -18.32
CA VAL A 380 17.86 22.63 -19.61
C VAL A 380 18.82 23.71 -20.09
N TRP A 381 19.08 23.76 -21.40
CA TRP A 381 20.02 24.71 -21.98
C TRP A 381 19.48 25.34 -23.25
N PHE A 382 19.70 26.65 -23.37
CA PHE A 382 19.36 27.45 -24.54
C PHE A 382 20.57 28.27 -24.99
N LEU A 383 20.87 28.26 -26.28
CA LEU A 383 21.82 29.16 -26.92
C LEU A 383 21.05 30.18 -27.76
N LEU A 384 21.27 31.46 -27.48
CA LEU A 384 20.51 32.58 -28.01
C LEU A 384 21.42 33.56 -28.74
N LYS A 385 20.99 34.04 -29.91
CA LYS A 385 21.50 35.26 -30.54
C LYS A 385 20.63 36.42 -30.09
N VAL A 386 21.24 37.46 -29.53
CA VAL A 386 20.55 38.62 -28.97
C VAL A 386 20.95 39.87 -29.75
N SER A 387 19.97 40.58 -30.31
CA SER A 387 20.19 41.81 -31.06
C SER A 387 20.09 43.08 -30.21
N ASN A 388 19.46 43.00 -29.03
CA ASN A 388 19.34 44.09 -28.06
C ASN A 388 19.68 43.57 -26.65
N GLU A 389 20.89 43.88 -26.16
CA GLU A 389 21.36 43.40 -24.85
C GLU A 389 20.58 44.02 -23.68
N ASP A 390 20.19 45.28 -23.78
CA ASP A 390 19.50 45.98 -22.69
C ASP A 390 18.10 45.38 -22.43
N GLU A 391 17.34 45.13 -23.51
CA GLU A 391 16.03 44.47 -23.39
C GLU A 391 16.17 43.00 -22.96
N PHE A 392 17.25 42.33 -23.34
CA PHE A 392 17.54 40.98 -22.85
C PHE A 392 17.81 40.95 -21.35
N HIS A 393 18.68 41.83 -20.82
CA HIS A 393 18.93 41.90 -19.38
C HIS A 393 17.67 42.30 -18.62
N LYS A 394 16.85 43.20 -19.17
CA LYS A 394 15.53 43.54 -18.61
C LYS A 394 14.60 42.34 -18.56
N LEU A 395 14.52 41.52 -19.61
CA LEU A 395 13.76 40.26 -19.59
C LEU A 395 14.27 39.31 -18.49
N MET A 396 15.58 39.16 -18.33
CA MET A 396 16.17 38.30 -17.30
C MET A 396 15.76 38.72 -15.87
N THR A 397 15.46 39.99 -15.63
CA THR A 397 14.96 40.44 -14.31
C THR A 397 13.58 39.90 -13.93
N TYR A 398 12.79 39.41 -14.91
CA TYR A 398 11.49 38.79 -14.65
C TYR A 398 11.62 37.31 -14.27
N PHE A 399 12.74 36.67 -14.58
CA PHE A 399 12.90 35.24 -14.30
C PHE A 399 13.10 35.04 -12.79
N PRO A 400 12.27 34.22 -12.11
CA PRO A 400 12.44 33.93 -10.70
C PRO A 400 13.74 33.17 -10.47
N GLN A 401 14.39 33.42 -9.33
CA GLN A 401 15.57 32.68 -8.89
C GLN A 401 15.28 32.06 -7.52
N GLU A 402 15.39 30.74 -7.42
CA GLU A 402 15.13 29.98 -6.19
C GLU A 402 16.37 29.15 -5.81
N PHE A 403 16.50 28.75 -4.54
CA PHE A 403 17.63 27.92 -4.09
C PHE A 403 17.63 26.53 -4.76
N ASN A 404 16.42 25.98 -4.94
CA ASN A 404 16.22 24.62 -5.45
C ASN A 404 16.19 24.54 -6.98
N CYS A 405 15.76 25.62 -7.63
CA CYS A 405 15.70 25.72 -9.09
C CYS A 405 16.23 27.09 -9.48
N HIS A 406 17.24 27.13 -10.34
CA HIS A 406 17.93 28.38 -10.68
C HIS A 406 18.26 28.44 -12.15
N PHE A 407 18.46 29.65 -12.67
CA PHE A 407 19.06 29.84 -13.99
C PHE A 407 20.42 30.54 -13.88
N ARG A 408 21.25 30.33 -14.90
CA ARG A 408 22.53 30.99 -15.10
C ARG A 408 22.61 31.49 -16.53
N VAL A 409 23.02 32.74 -16.69
CA VAL A 409 23.30 33.36 -17.99
C VAL A 409 24.82 33.44 -18.18
N THR A 410 25.31 32.91 -19.30
CA THR A 410 26.73 32.95 -19.68
C THR A 410 26.88 33.65 -21.03
N LYS A 411 27.90 34.50 -21.18
CA LYS A 411 28.26 35.13 -22.46
C LYS A 411 29.48 34.41 -23.05
N PRO A 412 29.33 33.52 -24.05
CA PRO A 412 30.46 32.81 -24.65
C PRO A 412 31.27 33.71 -25.60
N PHE A 413 32.58 33.47 -25.66
CA PHE A 413 33.48 34.03 -26.67
C PHE A 413 33.84 32.93 -27.68
N ILE A 414 33.51 33.13 -28.96
CA ILE A 414 33.74 32.13 -30.00
C ILE A 414 35.08 32.40 -30.70
N TYR A 415 35.95 31.39 -30.70
CA TYR A 415 37.15 31.36 -31.52
C TYR A 415 36.91 30.50 -32.77
N ILE A 416 37.31 31.01 -33.94
CA ILE A 416 37.22 30.34 -35.24
C ILE A 416 38.64 30.05 -35.76
N PRO A 417 38.82 29.14 -36.74
CA PRO A 417 40.13 28.92 -37.36
C PRO A 417 40.75 30.23 -37.85
N SER A 418 42.07 30.38 -37.67
CA SER A 418 42.76 31.59 -38.13
C SER A 418 42.88 31.62 -39.66
N ASP A 419 42.91 32.83 -40.23
CA ASP A 419 43.06 33.04 -41.68
C ASP A 419 44.43 32.51 -42.17
N SER A 420 45.42 32.42 -41.26
CA SER A 420 46.75 31.87 -41.52
C SER A 420 46.83 30.34 -41.47
N GLY A 421 45.75 29.65 -41.09
CA GLY A 421 45.72 28.18 -40.95
C GLY A 421 46.34 27.65 -39.65
N ASP A 422 47.19 28.42 -38.98
CA ASP A 422 47.75 28.07 -37.67
C ASP A 422 46.93 28.70 -36.52
N GLY A 423 46.33 27.86 -35.67
CA GLY A 423 45.62 28.29 -34.46
C GLY A 423 44.21 28.83 -34.68
N SER A 424 43.75 29.71 -33.78
CA SER A 424 42.39 30.26 -33.78
C SER A 424 42.38 31.77 -33.54
N MET A 425 41.38 32.47 -34.08
CA MET A 425 41.13 33.89 -33.82
C MET A 425 39.75 34.11 -33.21
N LEU A 426 39.60 35.16 -32.41
CA LEU A 426 38.29 35.54 -31.90
C LEU A 426 37.38 35.95 -33.07
N SER A 427 36.17 35.40 -33.10
CA SER A 427 35.17 35.70 -34.12
C SER A 427 34.89 37.20 -34.16
N ARG A 428 34.91 37.77 -35.37
CA ARG A 428 34.55 39.17 -35.62
C ARG A 428 33.05 39.37 -35.82
N ASP A 429 32.25 38.31 -35.73
CA ASP A 429 30.79 38.41 -35.75
C ASP A 429 30.33 39.27 -34.57
N LYS A 430 29.65 40.38 -34.87
CA LYS A 430 29.10 41.29 -33.86
C LYS A 430 27.85 40.73 -33.17
N THR A 431 27.36 39.57 -33.61
CA THR A 431 26.21 38.92 -33.00
C THR A 431 26.53 38.51 -31.57
N VAL A 432 25.78 39.06 -30.62
CA VAL A 432 25.96 38.74 -29.21
C VAL A 432 25.26 37.42 -28.90
N LEU A 433 26.03 36.47 -28.39
CA LEU A 433 25.52 35.18 -27.95
C LEU A 433 25.36 35.15 -26.45
N TYR A 434 24.32 34.45 -26.00
CA TYR A 434 24.07 34.14 -24.61
C TYR A 434 23.64 32.68 -24.47
N GLU A 435 24.14 32.04 -23.42
CA GLU A 435 23.66 30.73 -22.97
C GLU A 435 22.82 30.90 -21.72
N ILE A 436 21.64 30.29 -21.69
CA ILE A 436 20.83 30.16 -20.49
C ILE A 436 20.86 28.70 -20.08
N THR A 437 21.40 28.42 -18.90
CA THR A 437 21.31 27.10 -18.26
C THR A 437 20.31 27.18 -17.12
N ILE A 438 19.30 26.32 -17.15
CA ILE A 438 18.30 26.16 -16.08
C ILE A 438 18.60 24.84 -15.39
N SER A 439 18.83 24.88 -14.08
CA SER A 439 19.30 23.73 -13.32
C SER A 439 18.41 23.48 -12.11
N LEU A 440 18.25 22.20 -11.80
CA LEU A 440 17.63 21.74 -10.56
C LEU A 440 18.72 21.34 -9.56
N ASN A 441 18.54 21.67 -8.28
CA ASN A 441 19.46 21.27 -7.22
C ASN A 441 19.27 19.75 -6.96
N PRO A 442 20.32 18.91 -7.13
CA PRO A 442 20.19 17.47 -6.94
C PRO A 442 19.72 17.07 -5.54
N MET A 443 19.94 17.90 -4.50
CA MET A 443 19.55 17.58 -3.12
C MET A 443 18.04 17.48 -2.90
N ILE A 444 17.21 17.99 -3.82
CA ILE A 444 15.75 17.89 -3.75
C ILE A 444 15.18 16.81 -4.67
N ILE A 445 16.05 16.01 -5.30
CA ILE A 445 15.67 14.95 -6.22
C ILE A 445 15.74 13.62 -5.49
N SER A 446 14.59 13.07 -5.12
CA SER A 446 14.51 11.69 -4.62
C SER A 446 14.43 10.67 -5.76
N ASN A 447 13.81 11.03 -6.89
CA ASN A 447 13.77 10.20 -8.10
C ASN A 447 13.56 11.02 -9.39
N LYS A 448 13.70 10.38 -10.56
CA LYS A 448 13.58 11.02 -11.89
C LYS A 448 12.21 11.67 -12.13
N PHE A 449 11.13 11.12 -11.58
CA PHE A 449 9.78 11.63 -11.78
C PHE A 449 9.55 12.92 -10.98
N ILE A 450 9.96 12.94 -9.72
CA ILE A 450 9.92 14.12 -8.84
C ILE A 450 10.82 15.22 -9.42
N ALA A 451 12.01 14.87 -9.92
CA ALA A 451 12.88 15.82 -10.61
C ALA A 451 12.22 16.42 -11.86
N ARG A 452 11.60 15.60 -12.71
CA ARG A 452 10.91 16.09 -13.92
C ARG A 452 9.75 17.01 -13.56
N ALA A 453 8.93 16.63 -12.59
CA ALA A 453 7.81 17.46 -12.14
C ALA A 453 8.28 18.82 -11.58
N ALA A 454 9.35 18.82 -10.77
CA ALA A 454 9.92 20.04 -10.23
C ALA A 454 10.54 20.94 -11.32
N LEU A 455 11.26 20.34 -12.28
CA LEU A 455 11.82 21.05 -13.43
C LEU A 455 10.70 21.68 -14.27
N ASN A 456 9.68 20.91 -14.65
CA ASN A 456 8.55 21.39 -15.43
C ASN A 456 7.81 22.54 -14.75
N ARG A 457 7.60 22.45 -13.43
CA ARG A 457 7.01 23.54 -12.64
C ARG A 457 7.84 24.82 -12.76
N TYR A 458 9.15 24.71 -12.70
CA TYR A 458 10.05 25.86 -12.85
C TYR A 458 10.03 26.41 -14.28
N LEU A 459 10.11 25.56 -15.31
CA LEU A 459 9.98 25.98 -16.72
C LEU A 459 8.67 26.73 -16.98
N ASN A 460 7.55 26.26 -16.42
CA ASN A 460 6.25 26.94 -16.51
C ASN A 460 6.24 28.31 -15.82
N LYS A 461 6.97 28.48 -14.69
CA LYS A 461 7.16 29.80 -14.06
C LYS A 461 7.95 30.74 -14.98
N LEU A 462 9.00 30.25 -15.64
CA LEU A 462 9.76 31.05 -16.62
C LEU A 462 8.90 31.44 -17.81
N SER A 463 8.10 30.52 -18.34
CA SER A 463 7.13 30.77 -19.41
C SER A 463 6.14 31.88 -19.05
N LYS A 464 5.62 31.89 -17.82
CA LYS A 464 4.74 32.96 -17.32
C LYS A 464 5.48 34.30 -17.17
N SER A 465 6.76 34.26 -16.82
CA SER A 465 7.60 35.45 -16.66
C SER A 465 7.82 36.17 -18.00
N ILE A 466 7.96 35.40 -19.09
CA ILE A 466 8.00 35.96 -20.46
C ILE A 466 6.69 36.68 -20.81
N ASP A 467 5.54 36.11 -20.43
CA ASP A 467 4.23 36.74 -20.69
C ASP A 467 4.11 38.09 -19.96
N LEU A 468 4.57 38.16 -18.71
CA LEU A 468 4.58 39.39 -17.90
C LEU A 468 5.47 40.48 -18.50
N TYR A 469 6.68 40.11 -18.94
CA TYR A 469 7.57 41.03 -19.64
C TYR A 469 6.92 41.56 -20.92
N THR A 470 6.34 40.67 -21.73
CA THR A 470 5.71 41.04 -23.01
C THR A 470 4.51 41.97 -22.82
N HIS A 471 3.69 41.75 -21.78
CA HIS A 471 2.58 42.65 -21.43
C HIS A 471 3.07 44.02 -20.98
N SER A 472 4.09 44.07 -20.13
CA SER A 472 4.66 45.32 -19.61
C SER A 472 5.26 46.18 -20.72
N SER A 473 5.99 45.56 -21.65
CA SER A 473 6.56 46.23 -22.83
C SER A 473 5.49 46.77 -23.79
N ARG A 474 4.35 46.10 -23.92
CA ARG A 474 3.19 46.56 -24.71
C ARG A 474 2.43 47.72 -24.07
N GLN A 475 2.40 47.83 -22.74
CA GLN A 475 1.76 48.96 -22.06
C GLN A 475 2.60 50.24 -22.19
N LEU A 476 3.92 50.14 -22.03
CA LEU A 476 4.85 51.28 -22.18
C LEU A 476 4.81 51.91 -23.58
N THR A 477 4.63 51.09 -24.63
CA THR A 477 4.48 51.54 -26.03
C THR A 477 3.11 52.16 -26.34
N LYS A 478 2.07 51.89 -25.53
CA LYS A 478 0.75 52.54 -25.66
C LYS A 478 0.65 53.88 -24.94
N THR A 479 1.39 54.08 -23.85
CA THR A 479 1.44 55.37 -23.11
C THR A 479 2.42 56.39 -23.69
N SER A 480 3.27 55.98 -24.65
CA SER A 480 4.25 56.83 -25.34
C SER A 480 3.84 57.27 -26.75
N ARG A 481 2.62 56.88 -27.18
CA ARG A 481 1.91 57.45 -28.32
C ARG A 481 0.75 58.29 -27.80
#